data_AF-A0A202DEY5-F1
#
_entry.id   AF-A0A202DEY5-F1
#
_cell.length_a   1.000
_cell.length_b   1.000
_cell.length_c   1.000
_cell.angle_alpha   90.00
_cell.angle_beta   90.00
_cell.angle_gamma   90.00
#
_symmetry.space_group_name_H-M   'P 1'
#
loop_
_entity.id
_entity.type
_entity.pdbx_description
1 polymer ?
#
loop_
_entity_poly.entity_id
_entity_poly.type
_entity_poly.pdbx_seq_one_letter_code
_entity_poly.pdbx_strand_id
1 'polypeptide(L)'
;VPEVGHSKKVGYTEAELFGILKNGFDVYSVKSFSRFFVQLVDAIVSALVNKHDPSVEPGKKVKVYSIAAPFYWLAQQLDMLLFFSKGHRLVAEAKRRGWKDRNAPILNDGRTITEAVLSPIK
;
A
#
# COMPACT_ATOMS: atom_id res chain seq x y z
N VAL A 1 7.58 24.04 2.88
CA VAL A 1 7.78 22.96 3.89
C VAL A 1 6.54 22.94 4.76
N PRO A 2 5.64 21.95 4.67
CA PRO A 2 4.53 21.85 5.60
C PRO A 2 4.86 20.90 6.76
N GLU A 3 4.44 21.31 7.94
CA GLU A 3 4.68 20.65 9.22
C GLU A 3 3.93 19.32 9.34
N VAL A 4 4.62 18.28 9.79
CA VAL A 4 4.03 16.95 10.02
C VAL A 4 3.52 16.89 11.46
N GLY A 5 2.32 17.43 11.66
CA GLY A 5 1.52 17.13 12.86
C GLY A 5 1.26 15.62 12.93
N HIS A 6 1.44 15.04 14.12
CA HIS A 6 1.14 13.63 14.41
C HIS A 6 -0.38 13.36 14.38
N SER A 7 -1.00 13.48 13.21
CA SER A 7 -2.31 12.89 12.96
C SER A 7 -2.13 11.37 12.98
N LYS A 8 -2.86 10.71 13.87
CA LYS A 8 -3.05 9.26 13.91
C LYS A 8 -3.34 8.81 12.46
N LYS A 9 -2.34 8.29 11.75
CA LYS A 9 -2.45 8.05 10.30
C LYS A 9 -3.54 7.01 10.09
N VAL A 10 -4.74 7.46 9.73
CA VAL A 10 -5.80 6.59 9.23
C VAL A 10 -5.20 5.87 8.02
N GLY A 11 -5.23 4.54 8.03
CA GLY A 11 -4.68 3.75 6.93
C GLY A 11 -5.41 4.08 5.63
N TYR A 12 -4.76 3.82 4.49
CA TYR A 12 -5.38 4.02 3.19
C TYR A 12 -6.25 2.82 2.82
N THR A 13 -7.41 3.09 2.26
CA THR A 13 -8.16 2.07 1.50
C THR A 13 -7.46 1.78 0.17
N GLU A 14 -7.82 0.66 -0.45
CA GLU A 14 -7.30 0.27 -1.77
C GLU A 14 -7.54 1.33 -2.84
N ALA A 15 -8.74 1.94 -2.84
CA ALA A 15 -9.12 3.00 -3.77
C ALA A 15 -8.33 4.30 -3.53
N GLU A 16 -8.11 4.68 -2.27
CA GLU A 16 -7.32 5.87 -1.92
C GLU A 16 -5.85 5.67 -2.27
N LEU A 17 -5.29 4.49 -1.97
CA LEU A 17 -3.92 4.13 -2.30
C LEU A 17 -3.70 4.18 -3.82
N PHE A 18 -4.63 3.62 -4.59
CA PHE A 18 -4.60 3.71 -6.05
C PHE A 18 -4.74 5.16 -6.54
N GLY A 19 -5.65 5.94 -5.94
CA GLY A 19 -5.86 7.35 -6.26
C GLY A 19 -4.61 8.21 -6.09
N ILE A 20 -3.77 7.89 -5.10
CA ILE A 20 -2.48 8.55 -4.87
C ILE A 20 -1.44 8.08 -5.89
N LEU A 21 -1.37 6.78 -6.18
CA LEU A 21 -0.34 6.21 -7.05
C LEU A 21 -0.55 6.50 -8.54
N LYS A 22 -1.80 6.60 -9.01
CA LYS A 22 -2.14 6.68 -10.45
C LYS A 22 -1.49 7.84 -11.21
N ASN A 23 -1.14 8.93 -10.52
CA ASN A 23 -0.62 10.14 -11.16
C ASN A 23 0.87 10.03 -11.56
N GLY A 24 1.61 9.08 -10.99
CA GLY A 24 3.05 8.92 -11.24
C GLY A 24 3.52 7.48 -11.43
N PHE A 25 2.65 6.51 -11.13
CA PHE A 25 2.96 5.09 -11.21
C PHE A 25 1.88 4.35 -12.00
N ASP A 26 2.32 3.37 -12.77
CA ASP A 26 1.48 2.34 -13.35
C ASP A 26 1.37 1.21 -12.32
N VAL A 27 0.18 1.02 -11.74
CA VAL A 27 -0.06 0.07 -10.65
C VAL A 27 -0.45 -1.28 -11.26
N TYR A 28 0.37 -2.31 -11.05
CA TYR A 28 0.13 -3.64 -11.61
C TYR A 28 -0.77 -4.50 -10.73
N SER A 29 -0.55 -4.46 -9.41
CA SER A 29 -1.28 -5.28 -8.46
C SER A 29 -1.36 -4.62 -7.10
N VAL A 30 -2.52 -4.73 -6.45
CA VAL A 30 -2.68 -4.42 -5.03
C VAL A 30 -3.07 -5.70 -4.33
N LYS A 31 -2.30 -6.10 -3.32
CA LYS A 31 -2.56 -7.30 -2.53
C LYS A 31 -2.74 -6.93 -1.07
N SER A 32 -3.76 -7.52 -0.45
CA SER A 32 -3.95 -7.45 0.99
C SER A 32 -3.23 -8.61 1.67
N PHE A 33 -2.51 -8.32 2.74
CA PHE A 33 -1.80 -9.30 3.57
C PHE A 33 -2.03 -8.99 5.04
N SER A 34 -1.63 -9.91 5.93
CA SER A 34 -1.88 -9.84 7.38
C SER A 34 -3.37 -9.97 7.70
N ARG A 35 -3.79 -11.21 8.01
CA ARG A 35 -5.15 -11.55 8.48
C ARG A 35 -5.26 -11.32 9.99
N PHE A 36 -6.46 -11.53 10.53
CA PHE A 36 -6.83 -11.10 11.88
C PHE A 36 -5.89 -11.62 12.97
N PHE A 37 -5.65 -12.93 13.05
CA PHE A 37 -4.84 -13.52 14.11
C PHE A 37 -3.37 -13.14 13.98
N VAL A 38 -2.83 -13.11 12.75
CA VAL A 38 -1.46 -12.62 12.52
C VAL A 38 -1.31 -11.17 12.98
N GLN A 39 -2.31 -10.32 12.72
CA GLN A 39 -2.34 -8.95 13.20
C GLN A 39 -2.41 -8.86 14.73
N LEU A 40 -3.17 -9.74 15.36
CA LEU A 40 -3.30 -9.81 16.82
C LEU A 40 -1.97 -10.18 17.48
N VAL A 41 -1.28 -11.20 16.96
CA VAL A 41 0.05 -11.59 17.45
C VAL A 41 1.04 -10.45 17.25
N ASP A 42 1.03 -9.78 16.09
CA ASP A 42 1.89 -8.63 15.83
C ASP A 42 1.62 -7.46 16.77
N ALA A 43 0.36 -7.19 17.10
CA ALA A 43 -0.01 -6.17 18.06
C ALA A 43 0.46 -6.50 19.49
N ILE A 44 0.35 -7.76 19.92
CA ILE A 44 0.84 -8.22 21.23
C ILE A 44 2.36 -8.11 21.28
N VAL A 45 3.07 -8.62 20.28
CA VAL A 45 4.53 -8.57 20.20
C VAL A 45 5.00 -7.11 20.16
N SER A 46 4.37 -6.27 19.34
CA SER A 46 4.68 -4.85 19.27
C SER A 46 4.42 -4.15 20.60
N ALA A 47 3.36 -4.49 21.33
CA ALA A 47 3.09 -3.93 22.65
C ALA A 47 4.14 -4.37 23.68
N LEU A 48 4.61 -5.61 23.64
CA LEU A 48 5.68 -6.12 24.51
C LEU A 48 7.03 -5.48 24.18
N VAL A 49 7.33 -5.28 22.90
CA VAL A 49 8.56 -4.62 22.44
C VAL A 49 8.53 -3.12 22.72
N ASN A 50 7.40 -2.44 22.54
CA ASN A 50 7.26 -1.00 22.78
C ASN A 50 7.10 -0.64 24.27
N LYS A 51 6.66 -1.59 25.11
CA LYS A 51 6.77 -1.46 26.58
C LYS A 51 8.23 -1.42 27.03
N HIS A 52 9.13 -1.99 26.23
CA HIS A 52 10.55 -1.90 26.42
C HIS A 52 11.09 -0.61 25.77
N ASP A 53 11.86 0.16 26.53
CA ASP A 53 12.46 1.45 26.18
C ASP A 53 13.03 1.50 24.73
N PRO A 54 12.85 2.57 23.94
CA PRO A 54 13.43 2.69 22.60
C PRO A 54 14.95 2.46 22.54
N SER A 55 15.66 2.58 23.67
CA SER A 55 17.09 2.23 23.81
C SER A 55 17.40 0.72 23.85
N VAL A 56 16.40 -0.15 23.77
CA VAL A 56 16.60 -1.60 23.84
C VAL A 56 17.41 -2.10 22.65
N GLU A 57 18.56 -2.69 22.97
CA GLU A 57 19.51 -3.26 22.03
C GLU A 57 18.82 -4.14 20.97
N PRO A 58 19.24 -4.05 19.69
CA PRO A 58 18.63 -4.79 18.59
C PRO A 58 18.58 -6.31 18.86
N GLY A 59 19.55 -6.86 19.60
CA GLY A 59 19.60 -8.28 19.95
C GLY A 59 18.44 -8.76 20.84
N LYS A 60 17.90 -7.93 21.73
CA LYS A 60 16.75 -8.31 22.57
C LYS A 60 15.45 -8.35 21.75
N LYS A 61 15.30 -7.43 20.78
CA LYS A 61 14.17 -7.42 19.85
C LYS A 61 14.15 -8.71 19.02
N VAL A 62 15.30 -9.12 18.47
CA VAL A 62 15.41 -10.37 17.70
C VAL A 62 14.96 -11.58 18.53
N LYS A 63 15.37 -11.70 19.80
CA LYS A 63 14.94 -12.80 20.68
C LYS A 63 13.43 -12.84 20.88
N VAL A 64 12.78 -11.70 21.11
CA VAL A 64 11.31 -11.63 21.27
C VAL A 64 10.61 -12.10 19.99
N TYR A 65 11.07 -11.66 18.82
CA TYR A 65 10.51 -12.12 17.54
C TYR A 65 10.77 -13.62 17.29
N SER A 66 11.94 -14.15 17.67
CA SER A 66 12.23 -15.59 17.57
C SER A 66 11.31 -16.43 18.45
N ILE A 67 11.01 -15.97 19.67
CA ILE A 67 10.06 -16.64 20.58
C ILE A 67 8.62 -16.52 20.05
N ALA A 68 8.30 -15.41 19.39
CA ALA A 68 6.98 -15.18 18.79
C ALA A 68 6.74 -15.99 17.51
N ALA A 69 7.79 -16.49 16.85
CA ALA A 69 7.70 -17.24 15.59
C ALA A 69 6.67 -18.39 15.58
N PRO A 70 6.64 -19.32 16.57
CA PRO A 70 5.62 -20.37 16.60
C PRO A 70 4.19 -19.83 16.73
N PHE A 71 4.01 -18.69 17.40
CA PHE A 71 2.70 -18.04 17.53
C PHE A 71 2.23 -17.45 16.21
N TYR A 72 3.14 -16.86 15.42
CA TYR A 72 2.83 -16.41 14.06
C TYR A 72 2.43 -17.57 13.16
N TRP A 73 3.14 -18.70 13.25
CA TRP A 73 2.79 -19.90 12.49
C TRP A 73 1.40 -20.43 12.85
N LEU A 74 1.09 -20.54 14.15
CA LEU A 74 -0.22 -20.98 14.62
C LEU A 74 -1.33 -19.99 14.21
N ALA A 75 -1.08 -18.70 14.34
CA ALA A 75 -2.00 -17.66 13.91
C ALA A 75 -2.30 -17.76 12.41
N GLN A 76 -1.30 -18.07 11.58
CA GLN A 76 -1.50 -18.29 10.15
C GLN A 76 -2.41 -19.49 9.86
N GLN A 77 -2.31 -20.58 10.63
CA GLN A 77 -3.23 -21.72 10.52
C GLN A 77 -4.66 -21.34 10.90
N LEU A 78 -4.84 -20.60 12.00
CA LEU A 78 -6.15 -20.12 12.44
C LEU A 78 -6.77 -19.13 11.44
N ASP A 79 -5.94 -18.28 10.84
CA ASP A 79 -6.35 -17.35 9.79
C ASP A 79 -6.76 -18.05 8.49
N MET A 80 -6.36 -19.31 8.26
CA MET A 80 -6.92 -20.11 7.16
C MET A 80 -8.37 -20.52 7.42
N LEU A 81 -8.73 -20.76 8.69
CA LEU A 81 -10.12 -21.05 9.09
C LEU A 81 -11.03 -19.83 8.89
N LEU A 82 -10.49 -18.62 9.09
CA LEU A 82 -11.16 -17.34 8.84
C LEU A 82 -11.03 -16.87 7.39
N PHE A 83 -11.44 -17.71 6.44
CA PHE A 83 -11.37 -17.40 5.01
C PHE A 83 -12.17 -16.15 4.59
N PHE A 84 -13.15 -15.72 5.41
CA PHE A 84 -13.94 -14.51 5.19
C PHE A 84 -13.24 -13.19 5.58
N SER A 85 -12.09 -13.26 6.28
CA SER A 85 -11.38 -12.04 6.70
C SER A 85 -10.50 -11.47 5.58
N LYS A 86 -10.74 -10.21 5.20
CA LYS A 86 -9.84 -9.45 4.31
C LYS A 86 -8.63 -8.97 5.11
N GLY A 87 -7.43 -9.09 4.55
CA GLY A 87 -6.19 -8.64 5.18
C GLY A 87 -6.17 -7.13 5.42
N HIS A 88 -5.52 -6.70 6.50
CA HIS A 88 -5.55 -5.31 6.97
C HIS A 88 -4.38 -4.46 6.47
N ARG A 89 -3.33 -5.08 5.92
CA ARG A 89 -2.20 -4.38 5.31
C ARG A 89 -2.29 -4.47 3.79
N LEU A 90 -1.94 -3.39 3.10
CA LEU A 90 -1.92 -3.32 1.65
C LEU A 90 -0.49 -3.16 1.15
N VAL A 91 -0.13 -3.93 0.14
CA VAL A 91 1.08 -3.73 -0.67
C VAL A 91 0.64 -3.52 -2.10
N ALA A 92 1.11 -2.43 -2.70
CA ALA A 92 0.92 -2.12 -4.11
C ALA A 92 2.25 -2.34 -4.84
N GLU A 93 2.22 -3.14 -5.89
CA GLU A 93 3.30 -3.27 -6.85
C GLU A 93 3.03 -2.30 -8.00
N ALA A 94 3.94 -1.34 -8.20
CA ALA A 94 3.77 -0.31 -9.20
C ALA A 94 5.12 0.08 -9.81
N LYS A 95 5.12 0.39 -11.12
CA LYS A 95 6.28 0.89 -11.82
C LYS A 95 6.13 2.38 -12.05
N ARG A 96 7.21 3.14 -11.87
CA ARG A 96 7.22 4.57 -12.18
C ARG A 96 6.83 4.76 -13.65
N ARG A 97 5.80 5.57 -13.88
CA ARG A 97 5.38 5.95 -15.22
C ARG A 97 6.42 6.91 -15.78
N GLY A 98 7.14 6.48 -16.82
CA GLY A 98 7.94 7.39 -17.62
C GLY A 98 7.04 8.44 -18.26
N TRP A 99 7.55 9.65 -18.47
CA TRP A 99 6.85 10.63 -19.30
C TRP A 99 6.56 9.98 -20.65
N LYS A 100 5.29 9.81 -20.98
CA LYS A 100 4.84 9.27 -22.26
C LYS A 100 4.09 10.40 -22.94
N ASP A 101 4.52 10.77 -24.13
CA ASP A 101 3.81 11.78 -24.91
C ASP A 101 2.35 11.36 -25.07
N ARG A 102 1.46 12.33 -24.86
CA ARG A 102 0.03 12.10 -25.04
C ARG A 102 -0.19 11.87 -26.54
N ASN A 103 -0.39 10.62 -26.94
CA ASN A 103 -0.96 10.32 -28.25
C ASN A 103 -2.37 10.92 -28.27
N ALA A 104 -2.51 12.13 -28.81
CA ALA A 104 -3.80 12.75 -29.01
C ALA A 104 -4.60 11.84 -29.97
N PRO A 105 -5.87 11.55 -29.69
CA PRO A 105 -6.70 10.80 -30.62
C PRO A 105 -6.77 11.59 -31.95
N ILE A 106 -6.59 10.86 -33.03
CA ILE A 106 -6.68 11.38 -34.40
C ILE A 106 -8.15 11.24 -34.81
N LEU A 107 -8.76 12.33 -35.28
CA LEU A 107 -10.12 12.30 -35.81
C LEU A 107 -10.15 11.47 -37.11
N ASN A 108 -11.33 11.05 -37.56
CA ASN A 108 -11.49 10.33 -38.83
C ASN A 108 -10.88 11.10 -40.04
N ASP A 109 -10.78 12.42 -39.91
CA ASP A 109 -10.21 13.31 -40.93
C ASP A 109 -8.67 13.40 -40.88
N GLY A 110 -8.00 12.61 -40.03
CA GLY A 110 -6.55 12.60 -39.87
C GLY A 110 -5.97 13.73 -39.01
N ARG A 111 -6.80 14.65 -38.52
CA ARG A 111 -6.39 15.79 -37.67
C ARG A 111 -6.34 15.41 -36.20
N THR A 112 -5.47 16.08 -35.44
CA THR A 112 -5.50 16.01 -33.97
C THR A 112 -6.59 16.93 -33.39
N ILE A 113 -7.10 16.65 -32.19
CA ILE A 113 -8.11 17.52 -31.53
C ILE A 113 -7.65 18.98 -31.48
N THR A 114 -6.38 19.23 -31.17
CA THR A 114 -5.82 20.58 -31.08
C THR A 114 -5.91 21.30 -32.44
N GLU A 115 -5.63 20.58 -33.53
CA GLU A 115 -5.73 21.12 -34.88
C GLU A 115 -7.18 21.37 -35.30
N ALA A 116 -8.11 20.49 -34.92
CA ALA A 116 -9.54 20.68 -35.17
C ALA A 116 -10.11 21.91 -34.44
N VAL A 117 -9.61 22.22 -33.24
CA VAL A 117 -10.04 23.41 -32.47
C VAL A 117 -9.41 24.70 -33.00
N LEU A 118 -8.16 24.64 -33.45
CA LEU A 118 -7.43 25.83 -33.95
C LEU A 118 -7.74 26.16 -35.41
N SER A 119 -8.23 25.21 -36.19
CA SER A 119 -8.60 25.46 -37.58
C SER A 119 -10.00 26.09 -37.66
N PRO A 120 -10.17 27.19 -38.42
CA PRO A 120 -11.50 27.74 -38.66
C PRO A 120 -12.33 26.74 -39.47
N ILE A 121 -13.58 26.56 -39.07
CA ILE A 121 -14.57 25.76 -39.81
C ILE A 121 -14.74 26.43 -41.18
N LYS A 122 -14.48 25.68 -42.24
CA LYS A 122 -14.56 26.13 -43.63
C LYS A 122 -15.93 25.86 -44.21
#